data_AF-A0A7X6NJR0-F1
#
_entry.id   AF-A0A7X6NJR0-F1
#
_cell.length_a   1.000
_cell.length_b   1.000
_cell.length_c   1.000
_cell.angle_alpha   90.00
_cell.angle_beta   90.00
_cell.angle_gamma   90.00
#
_symmetry.space_group_name_H-M   'P 1'
#
loop_
_entity.id
_entity.type
_entity.pdbx_description
1 polymer ?
#
loop_
_entity_poly.entity_id
_entity_poly.type
_entity_poly.pdbx_seq_one_letter_code
_entity_poly.pdbx_strand_id
1 'polypeptide(L)'
;IIESYRAISDPIQSFATDFIKPCPDGRVACDEMYELFKEYCKNYNTTPDDRNKFDLSIFKYVKSMKQGEMMRGKKKICAWTGITLTGGLNA
;
A
#
# COMPACT_ATOMS: atom_id res chain seq x y z
N ILE A 1 24.33 -7.89 -18.53
CA ILE A 1 23.36 -8.76 -17.80
C ILE A 1 21.99 -8.20 -18.13
N ILE A 2 21.18 -8.91 -18.91
CA ILE A 2 19.80 -8.50 -19.19
C ILE A 2 19.04 -8.81 -17.92
N GLU A 3 18.88 -7.79 -17.07
CA GLU A 3 18.07 -7.85 -15.86
C GLU A 3 16.66 -8.19 -16.31
N SER A 4 16.29 -9.46 -16.13
CA SER A 4 15.00 -9.97 -16.56
C SER A 4 13.97 -9.38 -15.60
N TYR A 5 13.44 -8.20 -15.95
CA TYR A 5 12.35 -7.53 -15.25
C TYR A 5 11.18 -8.52 -15.14
N ARG A 6 11.09 -9.20 -13.99
CA ARG A 6 9.95 -10.07 -13.70
C ARG A 6 8.75 -9.17 -13.60
N ALA A 7 7.90 -9.18 -14.62
CA ALA A 7 6.54 -8.69 -14.49
C ALA A 7 5.96 -9.35 -13.23
N ILE A 8 5.58 -8.54 -12.25
CA ILE A 8 5.00 -9.06 -11.02
C ILE A 8 3.62 -9.58 -11.38
N SER A 9 3.37 -10.87 -11.14
CA SER A 9 2.11 -11.51 -11.51
C SER A 9 0.92 -11.01 -10.69
N ASP A 10 1.15 -10.60 -9.43
CA ASP A 10 0.16 -9.92 -8.58
C ASP A 10 0.87 -8.74 -7.86
N PRO A 11 0.82 -7.52 -8.44
CA PRO A 11 1.52 -6.36 -7.87
C PRO A 11 0.98 -5.96 -6.50
N ILE A 12 -0.30 -6.25 -6.21
CA ILE A 12 -0.93 -5.91 -4.92
C ILE A 12 -0.41 -6.84 -3.83
N GLN A 13 -0.33 -8.14 -4.12
CA GLN A 13 0.22 -9.11 -3.17
C GLN A 13 1.69 -8.81 -2.85
N SER A 14 2.51 -8.55 -3.87
CA SER A 14 3.92 -8.20 -3.65
C SER A 14 4.06 -6.90 -2.88
N PHE A 15 3.34 -5.84 -3.27
CA PHE A 15 3.32 -4.59 -2.51
C PHE A 15 2.93 -4.82 -1.04
N ALA A 16 1.89 -5.61 -0.77
CA ALA A 16 1.47 -5.91 0.59
C ALA A 16 2.55 -6.65 1.39
N THR A 17 3.30 -7.53 0.74
CA THR A 17 4.34 -8.35 1.37
C THR A 17 5.62 -7.53 1.64
N ASP A 18 6.02 -6.70 0.69
CA ASP A 18 7.28 -5.95 0.74
C ASP A 18 7.17 -4.65 1.56
N PHE A 19 6.03 -3.96 1.50
CA PHE A 19 5.89 -2.60 2.04
C PHE A 19 4.99 -2.49 3.27
N ILE A 20 4.11 -3.44 3.54
CA ILE A 20 3.19 -3.34 4.68
C ILE A 20 3.68 -4.22 5.82
N LYS A 21 3.87 -3.63 7.00
CA LYS A 21 4.15 -4.38 8.23
C LYS A 21 3.09 -4.14 9.30
N PRO A 22 2.77 -5.17 10.11
CA PRO A 22 1.98 -5.00 11.31
C PRO A 22 2.63 -4.03 12.28
N CYS A 23 1.85 -3.07 12.77
CA CYS A 23 2.23 -2.10 13.78
C CYS A 23 0.95 -1.67 14.55
N PRO A 24 0.70 -2.15 15.78
CA PRO A 24 -0.56 -1.93 16.50
C PRO A 24 -1.02 -0.47 16.58
N ASP A 25 -0.08 0.44 16.81
CA ASP A 25 -0.33 1.89 16.89
C ASP A 25 -0.21 2.60 15.53
N GLY A 26 0.25 1.88 14.51
CA GLY A 26 0.48 2.38 13.19
C GLY A 26 -0.81 2.74 12.47
N ARG A 27 -0.79 3.88 11.78
CA ARG A 27 -1.89 4.37 10.95
C ARG A 27 -1.33 4.90 9.66
N VAL A 28 -1.90 4.46 8.56
CA VAL A 28 -1.49 4.86 7.21
C VAL A 28 -2.71 5.40 6.50
N ALA A 29 -2.62 6.62 5.97
CA ALA A 29 -3.73 7.18 5.20
C ALA A 29 -4.03 6.31 3.97
N CYS A 30 -5.31 6.12 3.68
CA CYS A 30 -5.72 5.32 2.52
C CYS A 30 -5.10 5.88 1.24
N ASP A 31 -5.13 7.20 1.04
CA ASP A 31 -4.51 7.89 -0.12
C ASP A 31 -3.01 7.63 -0.22
N GLU A 32 -2.28 7.78 0.88
CA GLU A 32 -0.83 7.60 0.92
C GLU A 32 -0.41 6.18 0.54
N MET A 33 -1.13 5.17 1.03
CA MET A 33 -0.88 3.78 0.66
C MET A 33 -1.05 3.54 -0.86
N TYR A 34 -2.06 4.15 -1.48
CA TYR A 34 -2.28 3.98 -2.92
C TYR A 34 -1.29 4.78 -3.77
N GLU A 35 -0.87 5.96 -3.32
CA GLU A 35 0.23 6.69 -3.97
C GLU A 35 1.49 5.83 -4.02
N LEU A 36 1.88 5.22 -2.89
CA LEU A 36 3.03 4.30 -2.85
C LEU A 36 2.84 3.06 -3.71
N PHE A 37 1.63 2.51 -3.80
CA PHE A 37 1.35 1.42 -4.73
C PHE A 37 1.54 1.83 -6.19
N LYS A 38 1.10 3.04 -6.59
CA LYS A 38 1.35 3.54 -7.95
C LYS A 38 2.85 3.70 -8.23
N GLU A 39 3.60 4.22 -7.28
CA GLU A 39 5.06 4.34 -7.41
C GLU A 39 5.74 2.98 -7.50
N TYR A 40 5.32 2.02 -6.68
CA TYR A 40 5.74 0.62 -6.78
C TYR A 40 5.47 0.08 -8.19
N CYS A 41 4.23 0.19 -8.68
CA CYS A 41 3.89 -0.26 -10.02
C CYS A 41 4.75 0.39 -11.11
N LYS A 42 5.02 1.69 -11.00
CA LYS A 42 5.91 2.42 -11.93
C LYS A 42 7.34 1.86 -11.90
N ASN A 43 7.89 1.58 -10.73
CA ASN A 43 9.26 1.06 -10.58
C ASN A 43 9.42 -0.35 -11.15
N TYR A 44 8.37 -1.16 -11.08
CA TYR A 44 8.34 -2.52 -11.64
C TYR A 44 7.71 -2.59 -13.05
N ASN A 45 7.52 -1.43 -13.69
CA ASN A 45 6.98 -1.29 -15.05
C ASN A 45 5.65 -2.06 -15.26
N THR A 46 4.76 -1.99 -14.28
CA THR A 46 3.42 -2.59 -14.32
C THR A 46 2.35 -1.51 -14.20
N THR A 47 1.18 -1.75 -14.78
CA THR A 47 0.03 -0.85 -14.66
C THR A 47 -0.59 -0.99 -13.27
N PRO A 48 -0.76 0.10 -12.49
CA PRO A 48 -1.48 0.04 -11.23
C PRO A 48 -2.97 -0.21 -11.48
N ASP A 49 -3.57 -1.06 -10.66
CA ASP A 49 -5.02 -1.22 -10.62
C ASP A 49 -5.72 0.04 -10.11
N ASP A 50 -6.98 0.23 -10.49
CA ASP A 50 -7.83 1.31 -9.99
C ASP A 50 -7.96 1.29 -8.46
N ARG A 51 -8.18 2.47 -7.88
CA ARG A 51 -8.28 2.68 -6.43
C ARG A 51 -9.23 1.71 -5.73
N ASN A 52 -10.45 1.54 -6.26
CA ASN A 52 -11.44 0.64 -5.68
C ASN A 52 -10.98 -0.82 -5.72
N LYS A 53 -10.35 -1.24 -6.82
CA LYS A 53 -9.83 -2.60 -6.98
C LYS A 53 -8.64 -2.85 -6.05
N PHE A 54 -7.78 -1.85 -5.88
CA PHE A 54 -6.71 -1.85 -4.90
C PHE A 54 -7.25 -2.03 -3.48
N ASP A 55 -8.18 -1.18 -3.02
CA ASP A 55 -8.70 -1.25 -1.65
C ASP A 55 -9.39 -2.59 -1.34
N LEU A 56 -10.15 -3.14 -2.30
CA LEU A 56 -10.78 -4.45 -2.15
C LEU A 56 -9.77 -5.61 -2.09
N SER A 57 -8.68 -5.50 -2.85
CA SER A 57 -7.68 -6.56 -2.96
C SER A 57 -6.69 -6.50 -1.80
N ILE A 58 -6.22 -5.31 -1.44
CA ILE A 58 -5.28 -5.10 -0.33
C ILE A 58 -5.91 -5.54 0.99
N PHE A 59 -7.23 -5.32 1.18
CA PHE A 59 -7.98 -5.81 2.34
C PHE A 59 -7.77 -7.30 2.62
N LYS A 60 -7.56 -8.12 1.57
CA LYS A 60 -7.33 -9.57 1.71
C LYS A 60 -5.97 -9.89 2.32
N TYR A 61 -5.00 -8.99 2.21
CA TYR A 61 -3.64 -9.15 2.71
C TYR A 61 -3.46 -8.45 4.06
N VAL A 62 -4.17 -7.35 4.30
CA VAL A 62 -4.24 -6.65 5.60
C VAL A 62 -5.44 -7.07 6.46
N LYS A 63 -5.91 -8.32 6.36
CA LYS A 63 -7.15 -8.81 7.05
C LYS A 63 -7.21 -8.60 8.57
N SER A 64 -6.07 -8.47 9.25
CA SER A 64 -6.03 -8.18 10.70
C SER A 64 -6.16 -6.68 11.02
N MET A 65 -6.24 -5.84 9.99
CA MET A 65 -6.16 -4.38 10.06
C MET A 65 -7.52 -3.79 9.72
N LYS A 66 -8.04 -2.92 10.57
CA LYS A 66 -9.33 -2.26 10.32
C LYS A 66 -9.10 -1.01 9.45
N GLN A 67 -9.94 -0.82 8.44
CA GLN A 67 -10.09 0.49 7.81
C GLN A 67 -10.86 1.39 8.78
N GLY A 68 -10.23 2.45 9.25
CA GLY A 68 -10.74 3.40 10.23
C GLY A 68 -10.55 4.84 9.79
N GLU A 69 -10.69 5.76 10.72
CA GLU A 69 -10.48 7.19 10.50
C GLU A 69 -9.21 7.66 11.22
N MET A 70 -8.47 8.58 10.61
CA MET A 70 -7.43 9.37 11.30
C MET A 70 -7.65 10.86 11.09
N MET A 71 -7.14 11.67 12.02
CA MET A 71 -7.12 13.12 11.87
C MET A 71 -5.87 13.53 11.11
N ARG A 72 -6.03 14.27 10.02
CA ARG A 72 -4.94 14.99 9.33
C ARG A 72 -5.20 16.48 9.47
N GLY A 73 -4.52 17.10 10.42
CA GLY A 73 -4.86 18.45 10.87
C GLY A 73 -6.26 18.50 11.49
N LYS A 74 -7.16 19.31 10.91
CA LYS A 74 -8.55 19.46 11.38
C LYS A 74 -9.55 18.57 10.63
N LYS A 75 -9.10 17.72 9.69
CA LYS A 75 -9.97 16.90 8.84
C LYS A 75 -9.85 15.42 9.20
N LYS A 76 -10.98 14.71 9.25
CA LYS A 76 -11.03 13.25 9.28
C LYS A 76 -10.80 12.67 7.89
N ILE A 77 -9.93 11.68 7.79
CA ILE A 77 -9.62 10.96 6.55
C ILE A 77 -9.62 9.45 6.79
N CYS A 78 -9.78 8.68 5.72
CA CYS A 78 -9.66 7.23 5.73
C CYS A 78 -8.22 6.82 6.07
N ALA A 79 -8.07 5.83 6.93
CA ALA A 79 -6.79 5.21 7.25
C ALA A 79 -6.89 3.72 7.47
N TRP A 80 -5.81 3.02 7.15
CA TRP A 80 -5.56 1.66 7.60
C TRP A 80 -4.88 1.70 8.96
N THR A 81 -5.47 1.03 9.96
CA THR A 81 -4.97 1.00 11.34
C THR A 81 -4.36 -0.35 11.67
N GLY A 82 -3.29 -0.38 12.46
CA GLY A 82 -2.57 -1.61 12.78
C GLY A 82 -1.39 -1.87 11.83
N ILE A 83 -1.05 -0.92 10.97
CA ILE A 83 0.04 -1.04 10.00
C ILE A 83 0.98 0.14 9.98
N THR A 84 2.18 -0.12 9.50
CA THR A 84 3.11 0.90 9.02
C THR A 84 3.62 0.50 7.64
N LEU A 85 4.10 1.50 6.91
CA LEU A 85 4.75 1.31 5.61
C LEU A 85 6.26 1.28 5.83
N THR A 86 6.93 0.24 5.34
CA THR A 86 8.39 0.09 5.52
C THR A 86 9.23 0.53 4.35
N GLY A 87 8.65 1.28 3.42
CA GLY A 87 9.39 1.89 2.33
C GLY A 87 9.20 3.40 2.34
N GLY A 88 10.26 4.13 2.70
CA GLY A 88 10.46 5.44 2.11
C GLY A 88 10.91 5.21 0.68
N LEU A 89 10.06 5.49 -0.30
CA LEU A 89 10.54 5.73 -1.66
C LEU A 89 11.22 7.10 -1.64
N ASN A 90 12.51 7.06 -1.29
CA ASN A 90 13.47 8.15 -0.99
C ASN A 90 13.57 8.53 0.50
N ALA A 91 14.76 8.27 1.05
CA ALA A 91 15.36 9.12 2.06
C ALA A 91 15.76 10.47 1.44
#